data_AF-A0A956EHE8-F1
#
_entry.id   AF-A0A956EHE8-F1
#
_cell.length_a   1.000
_cell.length_b   1.000
_cell.length_c   1.000
_cell.angle_alpha   90.00
_cell.angle_beta   90.00
_cell.angle_gamma   90.00
#
_symmetry.space_group_name_H-M   'P 1'
#
loop_
_entity.id
_entity.type
_entity.pdbx_description
1 polymer ?
#
loop_
_entity_poly.entity_id
_entity_poly.type
_entity_poly.pdbx_seq_one_letter_code
_entity_poly.pdbx_strand_id
1 'polypeptide(L)'
;MSTFAIRVVRVTIEPHDNADALEIARVGDYRSIVRKGQFATGDLVAYIPEQALVPDPLLEAMGLRGRLAGKDANRVKAIKLRGVLSQGLVLEARAGWSEGDDVAAELGIVKWEPPVPSTMNGQVYPAGLDRCARYDIENFKAYPDVLVDGEAVVFTEKIHGTWCQLALLPEGAAGPEGRLVVSSKGLASKGLAFLPEAPENRDNLYLRVARHLEVERRISDAFKATLAAGAPVFVLGEVFGAGVQDLGYGARTDRDRGLGFRVFDAYTGWFGQGGYLSDGELDAACAALDLPRVPILYRGPFSREVMREHTDGRETVSGSGLHIREGIVMRPQIERHHPELGRVQLKSVSERYLLRKGGTEHN
;
A
#
# COMPACT_ATOMS: atom_id res chain seq x y z
N MET A 1 10.15 1.46 5.64
CA MET A 1 9.32 2.67 5.45
C MET A 1 9.30 2.92 3.95
N SER A 2 8.13 2.96 3.32
CA SER A 2 8.02 3.34 1.91
C SER A 2 8.11 4.86 1.82
N THR A 3 9.31 5.37 2.06
CA THR A 3 9.61 6.78 1.85
C THR A 3 9.58 7.01 0.35
N PHE A 4 8.64 7.82 -0.13
CA PHE A 4 8.73 8.36 -1.48
C PHE A 4 10.09 9.03 -1.62
N ALA A 5 10.90 8.52 -2.53
CA ALA A 5 12.28 8.90 -2.72
C ALA A 5 12.62 8.83 -4.20
N ILE A 6 13.50 9.71 -4.64
CA ILE A 6 14.07 9.69 -5.98
C ILE A 6 15.48 9.15 -5.82
N ARG A 7 15.61 7.82 -5.88
CA ARG A 7 16.87 7.16 -5.60
C ARG A 7 17.80 7.19 -6.81
N VAL A 8 19.05 7.53 -6.53
CA VAL A 8 20.15 7.43 -7.48
C VAL A 8 20.65 5.99 -7.49
N VAL A 9 20.59 5.34 -8.65
CA VAL A 9 20.78 3.89 -8.83
C VAL A 9 21.41 3.59 -10.19
N ARG A 10 21.95 2.39 -10.37
CA ARG A 10 22.47 1.95 -11.68
C ARG A 10 21.35 1.37 -12.55
N VAL A 11 21.37 1.74 -13.83
CA VAL A 11 20.41 1.25 -14.81
C VAL A 11 20.96 0.07 -15.61
N THR A 12 20.09 -0.87 -15.96
CA THR A 12 20.37 -1.88 -17.01
C THR A 12 19.59 -1.52 -18.26
N ILE A 13 20.24 -1.46 -19.42
CA ILE A 13 19.56 -1.18 -20.69
C ILE A 13 19.28 -2.48 -21.44
N GLU A 14 18.02 -2.67 -21.82
CA GLU A 14 17.52 -3.81 -22.57
C GLU A 14 16.98 -3.33 -23.93
N PRO A 15 17.09 -4.15 -25.00
CA PRO A 15 16.51 -3.82 -26.29
C PRO A 15 14.97 -3.73 -26.20
N HIS A 16 14.38 -2.86 -27.02
CA HIS A 16 12.94 -2.81 -27.20
C HIS A 16 12.53 -3.59 -28.46
N ASP A 17 11.94 -4.76 -28.28
CA ASP A 17 11.64 -5.69 -29.40
C ASP A 17 10.74 -5.10 -30.50
N ASN A 18 9.90 -4.11 -30.16
CA ASN A 18 8.94 -3.50 -31.08
C ASN A 18 9.21 -2.00 -31.41
N ALA A 19 10.44 -1.51 -31.26
CA ALA A 19 10.81 -0.14 -31.64
C ALA A 19 12.31 0.06 -31.93
N ASP A 20 12.61 0.71 -33.06
CA ASP A 20 13.98 1.00 -33.47
C ASP A 20 14.62 2.18 -32.73
N ALA A 21 13.79 3.13 -32.27
CA ALA A 21 14.23 4.38 -31.66
C ALA A 21 14.14 4.39 -30.12
N LEU A 22 13.72 3.27 -29.52
CA LEU A 22 13.47 3.16 -28.09
C LEU A 22 14.25 1.99 -27.50
N GLU A 23 14.54 2.10 -26.20
CA GLU A 23 15.14 1.05 -25.38
C GLU A 23 14.40 1.00 -24.03
N ILE A 24 14.72 -0.01 -23.22
CA ILE A 24 14.12 -0.20 -21.91
C ILE A 24 15.21 -0.02 -20.85
N ALA A 25 15.04 1.00 -20.02
CA ALA A 25 15.82 1.24 -18.81
C ALA A 25 15.22 0.46 -17.65
N ARG A 26 15.94 -0.53 -17.14
CA ARG A 26 15.52 -1.36 -16.01
C ARG A 26 16.22 -0.91 -14.72
N VAL A 27 15.43 -0.68 -13.67
CA VAL A 27 15.84 -0.36 -12.29
C VAL A 27 15.10 -1.32 -11.35
N GLY A 28 15.81 -2.25 -10.70
CA GLY A 28 15.15 -3.42 -10.08
C GLY A 28 14.36 -4.21 -11.14
N ASP A 29 13.09 -4.50 -10.88
CA ASP A 29 12.16 -5.03 -11.90
C ASP A 29 11.25 -3.94 -12.52
N TYR A 30 11.48 -2.66 -12.22
CA TYR A 30 10.82 -1.55 -12.91
C TYR A 30 11.46 -1.33 -14.28
N ARG A 31 10.62 -1.08 -15.29
CA ARG A 31 11.04 -0.85 -16.68
C ARG A 31 10.51 0.52 -17.11
N SER A 32 11.39 1.40 -17.55
CA SER A 32 11.11 2.72 -18.09
C SER A 32 11.50 2.77 -19.56
N ILE A 33 10.62 3.25 -20.44
CA ILE A 33 10.97 3.40 -21.85
C ILE A 33 11.81 4.67 -22.04
N VAL A 34 12.98 4.52 -22.66
CA VAL A 34 13.95 5.60 -22.93
C VAL A 34 14.25 5.67 -24.43
N ARG A 35 14.87 6.78 -24.87
CA ARG A 35 15.35 6.87 -26.25
C ARG A 35 16.56 5.96 -26.43
N LYS A 36 16.68 5.36 -27.61
CA LYS A 36 17.82 4.51 -27.94
C LYS A 36 19.14 5.28 -27.84
N GLY A 37 20.13 4.70 -27.16
CA GLY A 37 21.45 5.30 -26.97
C GLY A 37 21.48 6.47 -25.98
N GLN A 38 20.39 6.71 -25.25
CA GLN A 38 20.34 7.74 -24.22
C GLN A 38 21.15 7.36 -22.96
N PHE A 39 21.23 6.07 -22.67
CA PHE A 39 21.92 5.51 -21.50
C PHE A 39 22.66 4.23 -21.90
N ALA A 40 23.65 3.85 -21.12
CA ALA A 40 24.34 2.57 -21.16
C ALA A 40 24.11 1.78 -19.86
N THR A 41 24.19 0.45 -19.94
CA THR A 41 24.14 -0.40 -18.74
C THR A 41 25.28 -0.04 -17.79
N GLY A 42 24.95 0.21 -16.53
CA GLY A 42 25.87 0.63 -15.48
C GLY A 42 25.87 2.14 -15.21
N ASP A 43 25.23 2.95 -16.07
CA ASP A 43 25.07 4.39 -15.85
C ASP A 43 24.30 4.67 -14.57
N LEU A 44 24.70 5.75 -13.90
CA LEU A 44 24.03 6.24 -12.71
C LEU A 44 22.85 7.13 -13.11
N VAL A 45 21.66 6.84 -12.60
CA VAL A 45 20.42 7.55 -12.91
C VAL A 45 19.60 7.80 -11.65
N ALA A 46 18.81 8.87 -11.64
CA ALA A 46 17.71 9.05 -10.70
C ALA A 46 16.44 8.38 -11.24
N TYR A 47 15.90 7.42 -10.49
CA TYR A 47 14.61 6.80 -10.81
C TYR A 47 13.46 7.61 -10.20
N ILE A 48 12.56 8.09 -11.06
CA ILE A 48 11.39 8.89 -10.68
C ILE A 48 10.15 7.98 -10.76
N PRO A 49 9.58 7.53 -9.61
CA PRO A 49 8.50 6.56 -9.59
C PRO A 49 7.14 7.17 -9.99
N GLU A 50 6.12 6.32 -10.12
CA GLU A 50 4.74 6.77 -10.28
C GLU A 50 4.29 7.67 -9.11
N GLN A 51 3.26 8.47 -9.36
CA GLN A 51 2.74 9.50 -8.45
C GLN A 51 3.70 10.67 -8.20
N ALA A 52 4.93 10.68 -8.72
CA ALA A 52 5.78 11.87 -8.68
C ALA A 52 5.17 13.04 -9.49
N LEU A 53 5.18 14.24 -8.90
CA LEU A 53 4.96 15.51 -9.60
C LEU A 53 6.31 16.08 -9.98
N VAL A 54 6.55 16.21 -11.27
CA VAL A 54 7.83 16.65 -11.83
C VAL A 54 7.73 18.13 -12.21
N PRO A 55 8.61 19.03 -11.73
CA PRO A 55 8.56 20.44 -12.10
C PRO A 55 8.72 20.69 -13.61
N ASP A 56 8.02 21.70 -14.13
CA ASP A 56 8.06 22.10 -15.53
C ASP A 56 9.47 22.24 -16.12
N PRO A 57 10.44 22.91 -15.45
CA PRO A 57 11.81 23.04 -15.99
C PRO A 57 12.50 21.69 -16.19
N LEU A 58 12.22 20.72 -15.31
CA LEU A 58 12.78 19.38 -15.42
C LEU A 58 12.10 18.60 -16.55
N LEU A 59 10.78 18.76 -16.73
CA LEU A 59 10.06 18.17 -17.86
C LEU A 59 10.52 18.73 -19.21
N GLU A 60 10.88 20.01 -19.28
CA GLU A 60 11.49 20.61 -20.46
C GLU A 60 12.83 19.97 -20.79
N ALA A 61 13.73 19.88 -19.80
CA ALA A 61 15.04 19.25 -19.96
C ALA A 61 14.93 17.78 -20.41
N MET A 62 13.92 17.05 -19.92
CA MET A 62 13.64 15.66 -20.32
C MET A 62 12.91 15.54 -21.66
N GLY A 63 12.42 16.65 -22.24
CA GLY A 63 11.59 16.63 -23.45
C GLY A 63 10.21 15.97 -23.24
N LEU A 64 9.68 16.06 -22.02
CA LEU A 64 8.41 15.46 -21.59
C LEU A 64 7.33 16.50 -21.23
N ARG A 65 7.59 17.80 -21.40
CA ARG A 65 6.59 18.87 -21.16
C ARG A 65 5.27 18.56 -21.87
N GLY A 66 4.17 18.59 -21.11
CA GLY A 66 2.82 18.34 -21.64
C GLY A 66 2.48 16.87 -21.92
N ARG A 67 3.34 15.90 -21.56
CA ARG A 67 3.16 14.48 -21.89
C ARG A 67 2.73 13.60 -20.72
N LEU A 68 2.88 14.07 -19.47
CA LEU A 68 2.52 13.29 -18.30
C LEU A 68 1.04 13.45 -17.94
N ALA A 69 0.58 12.72 -16.93
CA ALA A 69 -0.82 12.74 -16.50
C ALA A 69 -1.14 13.96 -15.61
N GLY A 70 -2.44 14.17 -15.35
CA GLY A 70 -2.91 15.25 -14.49
C GLY A 70 -3.22 16.53 -15.26
N LYS A 71 -3.88 17.49 -14.60
CA LYS A 71 -4.29 18.76 -15.21
C LYS A 71 -3.09 19.56 -15.73
N ASP A 72 -1.99 19.53 -14.98
CA ASP A 72 -0.76 20.25 -15.29
C ASP A 72 0.22 19.39 -16.11
N ALA A 73 -0.19 18.20 -16.55
CA ALA A 73 0.59 17.28 -17.37
C ALA A 73 2.01 16.97 -16.83
N ASN A 74 2.12 16.86 -15.50
CA ASN A 74 3.38 16.74 -14.76
C ASN A 74 3.44 15.54 -13.79
N ARG A 75 2.38 14.72 -13.75
CA ARG A 75 2.31 13.56 -12.85
C ARG A 75 2.72 12.27 -13.55
N VAL A 76 3.73 11.59 -13.03
CA VAL A 76 4.17 10.29 -13.52
C VAL A 76 3.10 9.23 -13.27
N LYS A 77 2.71 8.52 -14.33
CA LYS A 77 1.80 7.36 -14.28
C LYS A 77 2.37 6.25 -15.14
N ALA A 78 2.03 5.01 -14.81
CA ALA A 78 2.32 3.88 -15.67
C ALA A 78 1.62 4.06 -17.03
N ILE A 79 2.35 3.75 -18.11
CA ILE A 79 1.81 3.75 -19.47
C ILE A 79 2.17 2.45 -20.17
N LYS A 80 1.42 2.08 -21.20
CA LYS A 80 1.80 1.00 -22.11
C LYS A 80 2.11 1.59 -23.46
N LEU A 81 3.34 1.39 -23.94
CA LEU A 81 3.78 1.87 -25.23
C LEU A 81 4.39 0.69 -26.00
N ARG A 82 3.87 0.45 -27.21
CA ARG A 82 4.34 -0.62 -28.12
C ARG A 82 4.43 -2.01 -27.47
N GLY A 83 3.46 -2.30 -26.61
CA GLY A 83 3.35 -3.59 -25.91
C GLY A 83 4.10 -3.67 -24.59
N VAL A 84 4.95 -2.69 -24.25
CA VAL A 84 5.77 -2.68 -23.03
C VAL A 84 5.12 -1.76 -21.98
N LEU A 85 4.97 -2.27 -20.77
CA LEU A 85 4.62 -1.48 -19.59
C LEU A 85 5.82 -0.64 -19.17
N SER A 86 5.65 0.69 -19.17
CA SER A 86 6.61 1.66 -18.68
C SER A 86 6.15 2.21 -17.33
N GLN A 87 6.96 2.05 -16.30
CA GLN A 87 6.73 2.51 -14.93
C GLN A 87 7.88 3.36 -14.46
N GLY A 88 7.56 4.60 -14.09
CA GLY A 88 8.54 5.60 -13.73
C GLY A 88 9.21 6.27 -14.94
N LEU A 89 10.12 7.19 -14.62
CA LEU A 89 11.03 7.85 -15.54
C LEU A 89 12.47 7.65 -15.03
N VAL A 90 13.45 7.78 -15.91
CA VAL A 90 14.87 7.83 -15.53
C VAL A 90 15.48 9.14 -15.99
N LEU A 91 16.26 9.74 -15.10
CA LEU A 91 17.00 10.98 -15.31
C LEU A 91 18.49 10.68 -15.13
N GLU A 92 19.34 11.18 -16.02
CA GLU A 92 20.79 11.07 -15.86
C GLU A 92 21.24 11.67 -14.54
N ALA A 93 22.16 11.00 -13.83
CA ALA A 93 22.67 11.52 -12.58
C ALA A 93 23.45 12.82 -12.80
N ARG A 94 23.21 13.81 -11.93
CA ARG A 94 23.96 15.07 -11.96
C ARG A 94 25.33 14.90 -11.31
N ALA A 95 26.25 15.81 -11.63
CA ALA A 95 27.55 15.86 -10.99
C ALA A 95 27.42 15.96 -9.46
N GLY A 96 28.12 15.07 -8.74
CA GLY A 96 28.10 15.01 -7.28
C GLY A 96 27.11 14.01 -6.68
N TRP A 97 26.19 13.47 -7.47
CA TRP A 97 25.30 12.40 -6.99
C TRP A 97 26.03 11.07 -6.86
N SER A 98 25.66 10.33 -5.82
CA SER A 98 26.18 9.00 -5.50
C SER A 98 25.05 7.97 -5.44
N GLU A 99 25.40 6.71 -5.71
CA GLU A 99 24.46 5.60 -5.60
C GLU A 99 23.87 5.52 -4.17
N GLY A 100 22.55 5.46 -4.08
CA GLY A 100 21.80 5.44 -2.83
C GLY A 100 21.20 6.79 -2.40
N ASP A 101 21.68 7.91 -2.96
CA ASP A 101 21.19 9.26 -2.64
C ASP A 101 19.69 9.40 -2.94
N ASP A 102 18.98 10.16 -2.09
CA ASP A 102 17.62 10.63 -2.37
C ASP A 102 17.66 12.09 -2.82
N VAL A 103 17.42 12.31 -4.11
CA VAL A 103 17.53 13.61 -4.77
C VAL A 103 16.18 14.29 -5.00
N ALA A 104 15.11 13.80 -4.34
CA ALA A 104 13.75 14.34 -4.48
C ALA A 104 13.68 15.85 -4.22
N ALA A 105 14.25 16.29 -3.10
CA ALA A 105 14.22 17.69 -2.67
C ALA A 105 15.02 18.59 -3.62
N GLU A 106 16.21 18.15 -4.07
CA GLU A 106 17.03 18.89 -5.03
C GLU A 106 16.31 19.08 -6.37
N LEU A 107 15.60 18.06 -6.82
CA LEU A 107 14.84 18.09 -8.08
C LEU A 107 13.49 18.81 -7.95
N GLY A 108 13.08 19.23 -6.75
CA GLY A 108 11.76 19.80 -6.49
C GLY A 108 10.62 18.82 -6.78
N ILE A 109 10.91 17.51 -6.76
CA ILE A 109 9.93 16.46 -7.03
C ILE A 109 9.22 16.13 -5.73
N VAL A 110 7.89 16.19 -5.75
CA VAL A 110 7.04 15.83 -4.62
C VAL A 110 6.08 14.71 -5.00
N LYS A 111 5.59 13.98 -4.00
CA LYS A 111 4.55 12.96 -4.23
C LYS A 111 3.21 13.65 -4.45
N TRP A 112 2.49 13.24 -5.49
CA TRP A 112 1.09 13.59 -5.67
C TRP A 112 0.24 12.85 -4.64
N GLU A 113 -0.55 13.59 -3.89
CA GLU A 113 -1.57 13.03 -3.00
C GLU A 113 -2.97 13.37 -3.53
N PRO A 114 -3.86 12.37 -3.66
CA PRO A 114 -5.26 12.63 -3.99
C PRO A 114 -5.95 13.41 -2.87
N PRO A 115 -6.94 14.26 -3.19
CA PRO A 115 -7.77 14.89 -2.16
C PRO A 115 -8.50 13.82 -1.36
N VAL A 116 -8.51 13.94 -0.03
CA VAL A 116 -9.20 12.99 0.86
C VAL A 116 -10.69 13.38 0.95
N PRO A 117 -11.64 12.46 0.71
CA PRO A 117 -13.06 12.69 0.93
C PRO A 117 -13.37 13.17 2.35
N SER A 118 -14.36 14.06 2.51
CA SER A 118 -14.72 14.62 3.82
C SER A 118 -15.12 13.55 4.85
N THR A 119 -15.77 12.48 4.40
CA THR A 119 -16.16 11.33 5.24
C THR A 119 -14.98 10.50 5.74
N MET A 120 -13.79 10.67 5.16
CA MET A 120 -12.54 10.02 5.58
C MET A 120 -11.67 10.95 6.44
N ASN A 121 -12.13 12.18 6.68
CA ASN A 121 -11.50 13.16 7.57
C ASN A 121 -12.38 13.36 8.81
N GLY A 122 -11.86 14.04 9.83
CA GLY A 122 -12.59 14.25 11.08
C GLY A 122 -11.78 14.95 12.17
N GLN A 123 -12.41 15.16 13.33
CA GLN A 123 -11.74 15.62 14.54
C GLN A 123 -10.82 14.51 15.08
N VAL A 124 -9.60 14.88 15.45
CA VAL A 124 -8.55 13.93 15.85
C VAL A 124 -7.93 14.29 17.19
N TYR A 125 -7.31 13.30 17.84
CA TYR A 125 -6.55 13.48 19.07
C TYR A 125 -5.17 12.80 18.97
N PRO A 126 -4.18 13.23 19.76
CA PRO A 126 -2.85 12.63 19.79
C PRO A 126 -2.86 11.33 20.59
N ALA A 127 -3.20 10.22 19.94
CA ALA A 127 -3.23 8.90 20.56
C ALA A 127 -1.84 8.39 20.98
N GLY A 128 -0.79 8.75 20.23
CA GLY A 128 0.59 8.30 20.45
C GLY A 128 1.08 7.28 19.41
N LEU A 129 2.39 7.28 19.14
CA LEU A 129 3.01 6.38 18.14
C LEU A 129 3.04 4.91 18.57
N ASP A 130 2.92 4.64 19.86
CA ASP A 130 2.80 3.31 20.46
C ASP A 130 1.36 2.76 20.39
N ARG A 131 0.38 3.62 20.08
CA ARG A 131 -1.04 3.30 19.90
C ARG A 131 -1.51 3.39 18.45
N CYS A 132 -0.62 3.80 17.54
CA CYS A 132 -0.90 3.96 16.12
C CYS A 132 0.14 3.21 15.28
N ALA A 133 -0.33 2.23 14.51
CA ALA A 133 0.48 1.41 13.64
C ALA A 133 0.97 2.19 12.42
N ARG A 134 2.29 2.18 12.23
CA ARG A 134 2.92 2.57 10.96
C ARG A 134 2.88 1.37 10.02
N TYR A 135 2.27 1.54 8.85
CA TYR A 135 2.01 0.43 7.95
C TYR A 135 2.29 0.82 6.49
N ASP A 136 3.32 0.20 5.91
CA ASP A 136 3.69 0.34 4.50
C ASP A 136 4.11 -1.01 3.93
N ILE A 137 3.83 -1.21 2.65
CA ILE A 137 4.20 -2.41 1.89
C ILE A 137 4.92 -1.96 0.62
N GLU A 138 6.15 -2.43 0.48
CA GLU A 138 6.97 -2.18 -0.71
C GLU A 138 6.50 -3.01 -1.89
N ASN A 139 6.72 -2.50 -3.10
CA ASN A 139 6.51 -3.31 -4.29
C ASN A 139 7.62 -4.35 -4.41
N PHE A 140 7.26 -5.59 -4.77
CA PHE A 140 8.22 -6.66 -5.06
C PHE A 140 9.30 -6.22 -6.06
N LYS A 141 8.95 -5.36 -7.02
CA LYS A 141 9.90 -4.86 -8.03
C LYS A 141 11.08 -4.06 -7.46
N ALA A 142 10.92 -3.47 -6.28
CA ALA A 142 12.00 -2.78 -5.58
C ALA A 142 12.91 -3.72 -4.79
N TYR A 143 12.39 -4.89 -4.39
CA TYR A 143 13.09 -5.88 -3.57
C TYR A 143 12.89 -7.30 -4.14
N PRO A 144 13.33 -7.54 -5.39
CA PRO A 144 12.95 -8.72 -6.16
C PRO A 144 13.56 -10.04 -5.62
N ASP A 145 14.54 -9.95 -4.72
CA ASP A 145 15.28 -11.09 -4.16
C ASP A 145 14.95 -11.38 -2.69
N VAL A 146 14.04 -10.62 -2.07
CA VAL A 146 13.70 -10.78 -0.64
C VAL A 146 12.90 -12.05 -0.35
N LEU A 147 12.04 -12.48 -1.29
CA LEU A 147 11.35 -13.77 -1.23
C LEU A 147 12.16 -14.79 -2.03
N VAL A 148 12.47 -15.92 -1.40
CA VAL A 148 13.32 -16.96 -2.01
C VAL A 148 12.45 -18.02 -2.68
N ASP A 149 12.88 -18.53 -3.83
CA ASP A 149 12.17 -19.61 -4.52
C ASP A 149 12.01 -20.83 -3.58
N GLY A 150 10.81 -21.43 -3.57
CA GLY A 150 10.46 -22.53 -2.68
C GLY A 150 10.01 -22.11 -1.27
N GLU A 151 10.19 -20.85 -0.86
CA GLU A 151 9.80 -20.37 0.47
C GLU A 151 8.29 -20.48 0.70
N ALA A 152 7.85 -20.96 1.86
CA ALA A 152 6.43 -21.05 2.19
C ALA A 152 5.80 -19.66 2.36
N VAL A 153 4.96 -19.28 1.39
CA VAL A 153 4.29 -17.97 1.34
C VAL A 153 2.78 -18.11 1.34
N VAL A 154 2.12 -16.99 1.64
CA VAL A 154 0.69 -16.76 1.43
C VAL A 154 0.50 -15.54 0.54
N PHE A 155 -0.35 -15.66 -0.48
CA PHE A 155 -0.78 -14.55 -1.31
C PHE A 155 -2.23 -14.22 -1.00
N THR A 156 -2.48 -12.97 -0.66
CA THR A 156 -3.83 -12.45 -0.45
C THR A 156 -4.18 -11.43 -1.52
N GLU A 157 -5.45 -11.34 -1.86
CA GLU A 157 -5.91 -10.29 -2.76
C GLU A 157 -5.62 -8.91 -2.16
N LYS A 158 -4.97 -8.03 -2.95
CA LYS A 158 -4.83 -6.64 -2.58
C LYS A 158 -6.15 -5.92 -2.88
N ILE A 159 -6.87 -5.56 -1.83
CA ILE A 159 -8.12 -4.81 -1.94
C ILE A 159 -7.80 -3.33 -2.20
N HIS A 160 -8.58 -2.74 -3.08
CA HIS A 160 -8.53 -1.33 -3.42
C HIS A 160 -9.56 -0.55 -2.60
N GLY A 161 -9.15 -0.01 -1.47
CA GLY A 161 -10.03 0.72 -0.58
C GLY A 161 -9.27 1.81 0.17
N THR A 162 -9.43 1.80 1.49
CA THR A 162 -8.64 2.60 2.40
C THR A 162 -8.23 1.79 3.62
N TRP A 163 -6.99 2.00 4.07
CA TRP A 163 -6.43 1.31 5.22
C TRP A 163 -7.06 1.83 6.51
N CYS A 164 -7.42 0.91 7.40
CA CYS A 164 -8.05 1.19 8.68
C CYS A 164 -7.35 0.44 9.82
N GLN A 165 -7.02 1.17 10.87
CA GLN A 165 -6.64 0.60 12.16
C GLN A 165 -7.85 0.58 13.09
N LEU A 166 -8.07 -0.58 13.71
CA LEU A 166 -8.97 -0.78 14.84
C LEU A 166 -8.15 -1.37 15.99
N ALA A 167 -7.64 -0.53 16.88
CA ALA A 167 -6.82 -0.97 18.01
C ALA A 167 -7.59 -0.88 19.33
N LEU A 168 -7.45 -1.88 20.20
CA LEU A 168 -8.04 -1.90 21.52
C LEU A 168 -6.95 -1.94 22.59
N LEU A 169 -6.99 -0.95 23.47
CA LEU A 169 -6.06 -0.83 24.59
C LEU A 169 -6.47 -1.74 25.76
N PRO A 170 -5.50 -2.21 26.57
CA PRO A 170 -5.80 -2.83 27.85
C PRO A 170 -6.46 -1.80 28.78
N GLU A 171 -7.24 -2.29 29.76
CA GLU A 171 -8.09 -1.44 30.61
C GLU A 171 -7.31 -0.35 31.36
N GLY A 172 -6.12 -0.68 31.89
CA GLY A 172 -5.24 0.28 32.58
C GLY A 172 -4.58 1.33 31.69
N ALA A 173 -4.75 1.25 30.36
CA ALA A 173 -4.17 2.20 29.40
C ALA A 173 -5.20 3.09 28.71
N ALA A 174 -6.48 2.98 29.08
CA ALA A 174 -7.55 3.79 28.50
C ALA A 174 -7.33 5.28 28.79
N GLY A 175 -7.49 6.11 27.74
CA GLY A 175 -7.52 7.57 27.87
C GLY A 175 -8.95 8.08 28.11
N PRO A 176 -9.15 9.41 28.20
CA PRO A 176 -10.48 10.00 28.22
C PRO A 176 -11.29 9.70 26.95
N GLU A 177 -10.64 9.36 25.84
CA GLU A 177 -11.26 8.92 24.59
C GLU A 177 -11.69 7.43 24.60
N GLY A 178 -11.43 6.72 25.68
CA GLY A 178 -11.76 5.30 25.85
C GLY A 178 -10.62 4.36 25.44
N ARG A 179 -10.97 3.08 25.23
CA ARG A 179 -10.02 2.00 24.90
C ARG A 179 -9.82 1.81 23.40
N LEU A 180 -10.78 2.21 22.59
CA LEU A 180 -10.76 1.99 21.15
C LEU A 180 -10.05 3.14 20.42
N VAL A 181 -9.01 2.80 19.67
CA VAL A 181 -8.21 3.72 18.87
C VAL A 181 -8.43 3.41 17.39
N VAL A 182 -9.20 4.27 16.71
CA VAL A 182 -9.53 4.16 15.28
C VAL A 182 -8.74 5.18 14.50
N SER A 183 -8.03 4.75 13.46
CA SER A 183 -7.20 5.66 12.66
C SER A 183 -7.10 5.24 11.19
N SER A 184 -6.83 6.22 10.32
CA SER A 184 -6.44 6.01 8.92
C SER A 184 -4.91 5.98 8.79
N LYS A 185 -4.39 5.56 7.64
CA LYS A 185 -2.94 5.37 7.45
C LYS A 185 -2.14 6.65 7.66
N GLY A 186 -2.60 7.76 7.07
CA GLY A 186 -1.94 9.05 7.17
C GLY A 186 -1.97 9.66 8.57
N LEU A 187 -3.02 9.36 9.36
CA LEU A 187 -3.13 9.80 10.75
C LEU A 187 -2.32 8.92 11.69
N ALA A 188 -2.41 7.60 11.53
CA ALA A 188 -1.69 6.64 12.36
C ALA A 188 -0.17 6.83 12.26
N SER A 189 0.34 7.15 11.07
CA SER A 189 1.77 7.44 10.88
C SER A 189 2.27 8.66 11.67
N LYS A 190 1.36 9.55 12.07
CA LYS A 190 1.60 10.75 12.88
C LYS A 190 1.22 10.57 14.36
N GLY A 191 0.80 9.37 14.76
CA GLY A 191 0.32 9.11 16.13
C GLY A 191 -1.05 9.73 16.44
N LEU A 192 -1.86 9.99 15.41
CA LEU A 192 -3.19 10.58 15.53
C LEU A 192 -4.28 9.52 15.35
N ALA A 193 -5.41 9.70 16.02
CA ALA A 193 -6.61 8.89 15.88
C ALA A 193 -7.87 9.75 15.89
N PHE A 194 -8.98 9.24 15.37
CA PHE A 194 -10.24 9.97 15.37
C PHE A 194 -10.86 10.02 16.76
N LEU A 195 -11.36 11.20 17.15
CA LEU A 195 -12.13 11.38 18.40
C LEU A 195 -13.50 10.66 18.27
N PRO A 196 -13.76 9.56 19.01
CA PRO A 196 -14.94 8.73 18.76
C PRO A 196 -16.28 9.46 19.01
N GLU A 197 -16.33 10.27 20.06
CA GLU A 197 -17.55 10.95 20.53
C GLU A 197 -17.73 12.38 20.00
N ALA A 198 -16.84 12.84 19.10
CA ALA A 198 -16.99 14.15 18.49
C ALA A 198 -18.22 14.18 17.55
N PRO A 199 -19.17 15.13 17.69
CA PRO A 199 -20.35 15.22 16.83
C PRO A 199 -20.03 15.27 15.33
N GLU A 200 -18.94 15.94 14.96
CA GLU A 200 -18.43 16.05 13.59
C GLU A 200 -18.00 14.69 13.00
N ASN A 201 -17.67 13.73 13.86
CA ASN A 201 -17.21 12.40 13.48
C ASN A 201 -18.35 11.37 13.40
N ARG A 202 -19.62 11.79 13.58
CA ARG A 202 -20.78 10.91 13.48
C ARG A 202 -20.77 10.11 12.18
N ASP A 203 -20.49 10.76 11.06
CA ASP A 203 -20.52 10.15 9.72
C ASP A 203 -19.14 9.73 9.20
N ASN A 204 -18.09 9.79 10.04
CA ASN A 204 -16.74 9.36 9.67
C ASN A 204 -16.73 7.86 9.33
N LEU A 205 -16.16 7.53 8.17
CA LEU A 205 -16.16 6.19 7.58
C LEU A 205 -15.57 5.14 8.53
N TYR A 206 -14.40 5.42 9.10
CA TYR A 206 -13.68 4.45 9.94
C TYR A 206 -14.39 4.19 11.25
N LEU A 207 -14.93 5.24 11.88
CA LEU A 207 -15.71 5.11 13.10
C LEU A 207 -17.05 4.40 12.85
N ARG A 208 -17.70 4.64 11.70
CA ARG A 208 -18.88 3.88 11.29
C ARG A 208 -18.58 2.40 11.12
N VAL A 209 -17.44 2.05 10.51
CA VAL A 209 -16.98 0.65 10.39
C VAL A 209 -16.76 0.04 11.77
N ALA A 210 -16.05 0.74 12.67
CA ALA A 210 -15.78 0.26 14.02
C ALA A 210 -17.06 -0.06 14.80
N ARG A 211 -18.07 0.84 14.74
CA ARG A 211 -19.38 0.64 15.37
C ARG A 211 -20.18 -0.48 14.72
N HIS A 212 -20.26 -0.50 13.39
CA HIS A 212 -21.03 -1.51 12.65
C HIS A 212 -20.53 -2.93 12.92
N LEU A 213 -19.21 -3.09 13.04
CA LEU A 213 -18.58 -4.37 13.30
C LEU A 213 -18.55 -4.74 14.79
N GLU A 214 -18.94 -3.85 15.71
CA GLU A 214 -18.83 -4.06 17.15
C GLU A 214 -17.40 -4.44 17.60
N VAL A 215 -16.39 -3.81 17.00
CA VAL A 215 -15.00 -4.29 17.12
C VAL A 215 -14.44 -4.28 18.54
N GLU A 216 -14.88 -3.35 19.39
CA GLU A 216 -14.45 -3.33 20.79
C GLU A 216 -14.88 -4.58 21.54
N ARG A 217 -16.13 -5.04 21.34
CA ARG A 217 -16.64 -6.28 21.92
C ARG A 217 -15.88 -7.48 21.36
N ARG A 218 -15.79 -7.58 20.02
CA ARG A 218 -15.13 -8.71 19.34
C ARG A 218 -13.66 -8.86 19.73
N ILE A 219 -12.89 -7.76 19.76
CA ILE A 219 -11.48 -7.79 20.17
C ILE A 219 -11.37 -8.12 21.66
N SER A 220 -12.23 -7.56 22.52
CA SER A 220 -12.24 -7.90 23.95
C SER A 220 -12.46 -9.39 24.21
N ASP A 221 -13.41 -10.00 23.49
CA ASP A 221 -13.75 -11.42 23.63
C ASP A 221 -12.63 -12.31 23.08
N ALA A 222 -12.17 -12.06 21.85
CA ALA A 222 -11.18 -12.89 21.16
C ALA A 222 -9.77 -12.80 21.78
N PHE A 223 -9.40 -11.63 22.33
CA PHE A 223 -8.06 -11.37 22.86
C PHE A 223 -8.06 -11.05 24.36
N LYS A 224 -9.04 -11.57 25.11
CA LYS A 224 -9.20 -11.34 26.55
C LYS A 224 -7.89 -11.56 27.34
N ALA A 225 -7.19 -12.66 27.07
CA ALA A 225 -5.94 -12.98 27.77
C ALA A 225 -4.81 -11.99 27.43
N THR A 226 -4.68 -11.61 26.16
CA THR A 226 -3.69 -10.62 25.69
C THR A 226 -3.93 -9.26 26.35
N LEU A 227 -5.18 -8.79 26.38
CA LEU A 227 -5.55 -7.53 27.00
C LEU A 227 -5.37 -7.56 28.52
N ALA A 228 -5.70 -8.66 29.18
CA ALA A 228 -5.49 -8.85 30.62
C ALA A 228 -3.99 -8.86 30.99
N ALA A 229 -3.12 -9.31 30.06
CA ALA A 229 -1.67 -9.23 30.21
C ALA A 229 -1.09 -7.82 29.96
N GLY A 230 -1.93 -6.81 29.71
CA GLY A 230 -1.49 -5.44 29.48
C GLY A 230 -0.98 -5.16 28.06
N ALA A 231 -1.25 -6.06 27.10
CA ALA A 231 -0.87 -5.89 25.71
C ALA A 231 -2.05 -5.41 24.87
N PRO A 232 -1.94 -4.26 24.17
CA PRO A 232 -2.95 -3.82 23.22
C PRO A 232 -3.02 -4.74 21.99
N VAL A 233 -4.14 -4.69 21.28
CA VAL A 233 -4.37 -5.49 20.06
C VAL A 233 -4.80 -4.58 18.93
N PHE A 234 -4.17 -4.73 17.78
CA PHE A 234 -4.46 -3.97 16.57
C PHE A 234 -5.02 -4.92 15.52
N VAL A 235 -6.24 -4.66 15.07
CA VAL A 235 -6.83 -5.31 13.89
C VAL A 235 -6.70 -4.33 12.73
N LEU A 236 -5.95 -4.72 11.71
CA LEU A 236 -5.67 -3.90 10.54
C LEU A 236 -6.42 -4.47 9.34
N GLY A 237 -7.16 -3.61 8.65
CA GLY A 237 -7.98 -4.04 7.53
C GLY A 237 -8.21 -2.96 6.50
N GLU A 238 -8.75 -3.37 5.37
CA GLU A 238 -9.11 -2.48 4.28
C GLU A 238 -10.62 -2.23 4.33
N VAL A 239 -11.02 -0.96 4.37
CA VAL A 239 -12.40 -0.53 4.16
C VAL A 239 -12.61 -0.27 2.68
N PHE A 240 -13.65 -0.85 2.08
CA PHE A 240 -13.93 -0.73 0.64
C PHE A 240 -15.43 -0.65 0.36
N GLY A 241 -15.76 -0.26 -0.86
CA GLY A 241 -17.13 -0.08 -1.30
C GLY A 241 -17.30 1.13 -2.20
N ALA A 242 -18.41 1.17 -2.92
CA ALA A 242 -18.80 2.34 -3.69
C ALA A 242 -18.88 3.56 -2.75
N GLY A 243 -18.14 4.61 -3.09
CA GLY A 243 -18.00 5.82 -2.28
C GLY A 243 -16.72 5.87 -1.42
N VAL A 244 -15.91 4.80 -1.37
CA VAL A 244 -14.53 4.84 -0.86
C VAL A 244 -13.55 5.14 -1.99
N GLN A 245 -13.61 4.34 -3.06
CA GLN A 245 -12.79 4.43 -4.27
C GLN A 245 -13.60 4.01 -5.51
N ASP A 246 -12.95 3.96 -6.68
CA ASP A 246 -13.56 3.53 -7.95
C ASP A 246 -13.95 2.04 -7.99
N LEU A 247 -13.28 1.19 -7.21
CA LEU A 247 -13.56 -0.24 -7.15
C LEU A 247 -14.46 -0.59 -5.96
N GLY A 248 -15.73 -0.90 -6.26
CA GLY A 248 -16.76 -1.05 -5.24
C GLY A 248 -16.94 -2.45 -4.64
N TYR A 249 -16.43 -3.52 -5.27
CA TYR A 249 -16.56 -4.91 -4.77
C TYR A 249 -17.99 -5.35 -4.38
N GLY A 250 -19.03 -4.73 -4.94
CA GLY A 250 -20.43 -4.98 -4.56
C GLY A 250 -20.85 -4.39 -3.19
N ALA A 251 -19.92 -3.76 -2.48
CA ALA A 251 -20.15 -3.04 -1.23
C ALA A 251 -20.50 -1.57 -1.49
N ARG A 252 -21.16 -0.89 -0.53
CA ARG A 252 -21.55 0.53 -0.61
C ARG A 252 -21.41 1.22 0.74
N THR A 253 -20.98 2.47 0.74
CA THR A 253 -20.77 3.27 1.97
C THR A 253 -21.98 4.08 2.43
N ASP A 254 -23.05 4.13 1.62
CA ASP A 254 -24.30 4.85 1.93
C ASP A 254 -25.21 4.10 2.91
N ARG A 255 -24.91 2.83 3.22
CA ARG A 255 -25.65 2.01 4.19
C ARG A 255 -24.68 1.19 5.02
N ASP A 256 -24.81 1.21 6.35
CA ASP A 256 -23.89 0.50 7.24
C ASP A 256 -23.85 -1.02 6.97
N ARG A 257 -25.00 -1.64 6.63
CA ARG A 257 -25.09 -3.07 6.26
C ARG A 257 -24.38 -3.45 4.95
N GLY A 258 -23.85 -2.48 4.20
CA GLY A 258 -23.14 -2.70 2.94
C GLY A 258 -21.67 -2.30 2.98
N LEU A 259 -21.14 -1.87 4.14
CA LEU A 259 -19.75 -1.46 4.30
C LEU A 259 -18.82 -2.66 4.15
N GLY A 260 -17.91 -2.59 3.18
CA GLY A 260 -16.88 -3.60 2.99
C GLY A 260 -15.76 -3.38 4.00
N PHE A 261 -15.44 -4.41 4.78
CA PHE A 261 -14.21 -4.47 5.58
C PHE A 261 -13.62 -5.86 5.50
N ARG A 262 -12.30 -5.94 5.36
CA ARG A 262 -11.55 -7.21 5.43
C ARG A 262 -10.25 -7.01 6.20
N VAL A 263 -9.99 -7.90 7.15
CA VAL A 263 -8.74 -7.93 7.92
C VAL A 263 -7.61 -8.44 7.03
N PHE A 264 -6.48 -7.75 6.97
CA PHE A 264 -5.26 -8.26 6.30
C PHE A 264 -4.11 -8.52 7.27
N ASP A 265 -4.13 -7.94 8.47
CA ASP A 265 -3.12 -8.18 9.51
C ASP A 265 -3.68 -7.93 10.91
N ALA A 266 -2.98 -8.50 11.89
CA ALA A 266 -3.18 -8.17 13.30
C ALA A 266 -1.82 -8.08 14.01
N TYR A 267 -1.76 -7.24 15.03
CA TYR A 267 -0.56 -7.00 15.84
C TYR A 267 -0.91 -7.01 17.32
N THR A 268 -0.09 -7.65 18.15
CA THR A 268 -0.31 -7.74 19.60
C THR A 268 0.88 -7.17 20.36
N GLY A 269 0.61 -6.36 21.39
CA GLY A 269 1.62 -5.61 22.14
C GLY A 269 1.68 -4.14 21.73
N TRP A 270 2.40 -3.32 22.49
CA TRP A 270 2.59 -1.91 22.19
C TRP A 270 3.31 -1.73 20.86
N PHE A 271 2.86 -0.79 20.02
CA PHE A 271 3.39 -0.69 18.67
C PHE A 271 4.89 -0.35 18.70
N GLY A 272 5.69 -1.16 18.00
CA GLY A 272 7.16 -1.10 18.04
C GLY A 272 7.82 -2.04 19.05
N GLN A 273 7.06 -2.68 19.94
CA GLN A 273 7.54 -3.65 20.94
C GLN A 273 6.86 -5.02 20.86
N GLY A 274 5.65 -5.08 20.29
CA GLY A 274 4.92 -6.30 19.97
C GLY A 274 5.30 -6.93 18.63
N GLY A 275 4.42 -7.80 18.12
CA GLY A 275 4.63 -8.52 16.86
C GLY A 275 3.36 -8.65 16.03
N TYR A 276 3.54 -8.79 14.72
CA TYR A 276 2.48 -9.18 13.79
C TYR A 276 2.21 -10.68 13.90
N LEU A 277 0.96 -11.08 13.67
CA LEU A 277 0.58 -12.49 13.65
C LEU A 277 1.00 -13.16 12.33
N SER A 278 1.56 -14.37 12.43
CA SER A 278 1.83 -15.25 11.29
C SER A 278 0.54 -15.69 10.60
N ASP A 279 0.64 -16.35 9.44
CA ASP A 279 -0.51 -16.65 8.60
C ASP A 279 -1.59 -17.50 9.29
N GLY A 280 -1.20 -18.56 9.99
CA GLY A 280 -2.12 -19.42 10.74
C GLY A 280 -2.71 -18.74 11.98
N GLU A 281 -1.92 -17.91 12.67
CA GLU A 281 -2.37 -17.14 13.83
C GLU A 281 -3.40 -16.08 13.42
N LEU A 282 -3.20 -15.43 12.26
CA LEU A 282 -4.15 -14.46 11.73
C LEU A 282 -5.47 -15.13 11.30
N ASP A 283 -5.43 -16.33 10.73
CA ASP A 283 -6.66 -17.11 10.44
C ASP A 283 -7.44 -17.40 11.73
N ALA A 284 -6.75 -17.90 12.76
CA ALA A 284 -7.37 -18.17 14.05
C ALA A 284 -7.95 -16.89 14.70
N ALA A 285 -7.22 -15.78 14.62
CA ALA A 285 -7.68 -14.47 15.09
C ALA A 285 -8.94 -13.99 14.36
N CYS A 286 -8.95 -14.05 13.01
CA CYS A 286 -10.11 -13.65 12.21
C CYS A 286 -11.35 -14.51 12.53
N ALA A 287 -11.15 -15.83 12.71
CA ALA A 287 -12.22 -16.74 13.12
C ALA A 287 -12.76 -16.41 14.52
N ALA A 288 -11.90 -16.15 15.50
CA ALA A 288 -12.30 -15.78 16.85
C ALA A 288 -12.99 -14.42 16.93
N LEU A 289 -12.57 -13.47 16.10
CA LEU A 289 -13.21 -12.16 15.94
C LEU A 289 -14.54 -12.24 15.18
N ASP A 290 -14.78 -13.33 14.44
CA ASP A 290 -15.85 -13.42 13.42
C ASP A 290 -15.79 -12.24 12.44
N LEU A 291 -14.56 -11.88 12.03
CA LEU A 291 -14.31 -10.84 11.03
C LEU A 291 -13.66 -11.46 9.79
N PRO A 292 -14.16 -11.13 8.59
CA PRO A 292 -13.66 -11.75 7.37
C PRO A 292 -12.25 -11.24 7.04
N ARG A 293 -11.34 -12.18 6.77
CA ARG A 293 -10.00 -11.90 6.27
C ARG A 293 -10.03 -11.59 4.77
N VAL A 294 -9.09 -10.78 4.28
CA VAL A 294 -8.86 -10.61 2.83
C VAL A 294 -8.74 -11.98 2.14
N PRO A 295 -9.28 -12.15 0.92
CA PRO A 295 -9.25 -13.45 0.25
C PRO A 295 -7.84 -14.00 0.12
N ILE A 296 -7.67 -15.25 0.52
CA ILE A 296 -6.42 -16.00 0.34
C ILE A 296 -6.49 -16.65 -1.03
N LEU A 297 -5.58 -16.24 -1.91
CA LEU A 297 -5.53 -16.70 -3.29
C LEU A 297 -4.58 -17.89 -3.45
N TYR A 298 -3.53 -17.95 -2.63
CA TYR A 298 -2.52 -19.00 -2.70
C TYR A 298 -1.84 -19.22 -1.35
N ARG A 299 -1.50 -20.48 -1.06
CA ARG A 299 -0.60 -20.92 0.01
C ARG A 299 0.30 -22.01 -0.54
N GLY A 300 1.61 -21.83 -0.46
CA GLY A 300 2.56 -22.81 -0.97
C GLY A 300 3.95 -22.23 -1.20
N PRO A 301 4.84 -22.95 -1.91
CA PRO A 301 6.17 -22.47 -2.26
C PRO A 301 6.11 -21.24 -3.17
N PHE A 302 6.91 -20.23 -2.86
CA PHE A 302 7.07 -19.05 -3.70
C PHE A 302 7.76 -19.43 -5.00
N SER A 303 7.23 -18.94 -6.12
CA SER A 303 7.99 -18.75 -7.35
C SER A 303 7.49 -17.49 -8.04
N ARG A 304 8.33 -16.87 -8.87
CA ARG A 304 7.93 -15.69 -9.65
C ARG A 304 6.83 -16.00 -10.65
N GLU A 305 6.72 -17.25 -11.11
CA GLU A 305 5.64 -17.71 -11.99
C GLU A 305 4.30 -17.70 -11.25
N VAL A 306 4.23 -18.34 -10.08
CA VAL A 306 3.02 -18.37 -9.25
C VAL A 306 2.63 -16.95 -8.82
N MET A 307 3.61 -16.09 -8.48
CA MET A 307 3.33 -14.67 -8.22
C MET A 307 2.61 -14.01 -9.41
N ARG A 308 3.17 -14.10 -10.62
CA ARG A 308 2.59 -13.47 -11.82
C ARG A 308 1.20 -14.01 -12.14
N GLU A 309 0.98 -15.31 -11.98
CA GLU A 309 -0.32 -15.94 -12.18
C GLU A 309 -1.40 -15.32 -11.28
N HIS A 310 -1.06 -15.01 -10.03
CA HIS A 310 -2.02 -14.51 -9.03
C HIS A 310 -2.15 -12.99 -9.01
N THR A 311 -1.13 -12.25 -9.44
CA THR A 311 -1.12 -10.78 -9.52
C THR A 311 -2.23 -10.26 -10.42
N ASP A 312 -2.39 -10.84 -11.61
CA ASP A 312 -3.46 -10.45 -12.53
C ASP A 312 -4.70 -11.33 -12.32
N GLY A 313 -5.89 -10.73 -12.38
CA GLY A 313 -7.12 -11.51 -12.24
C GLY A 313 -8.35 -10.66 -12.01
N ARG A 314 -9.51 -11.33 -11.96
CA ARG A 314 -10.73 -10.73 -11.43
C ARG A 314 -10.67 -10.74 -9.90
N GLU A 315 -11.26 -9.75 -9.26
CA GLU A 315 -11.40 -9.76 -7.80
C GLU A 315 -12.24 -10.96 -7.32
N THR A 316 -11.98 -11.42 -6.10
CA THR A 316 -12.69 -12.54 -5.46
C THR A 316 -13.47 -12.11 -4.23
N VAL A 317 -13.31 -10.85 -3.78
CA VAL A 317 -13.95 -10.30 -2.58
C VAL A 317 -15.48 -10.33 -2.70
N SER A 318 -16.03 -10.04 -3.88
CA SER A 318 -17.46 -10.05 -4.14
C SER A 318 -18.03 -11.45 -4.44
N GLY A 319 -17.16 -12.42 -4.71
CA GLY A 319 -17.52 -13.74 -5.25
C GLY A 319 -18.01 -13.73 -6.71
N SER A 320 -18.08 -12.58 -7.38
CA SER A 320 -18.65 -12.44 -8.74
C SER A 320 -17.68 -11.88 -9.79
N GLY A 321 -16.46 -11.47 -9.42
CA GLY A 321 -15.46 -10.99 -10.37
C GLY A 321 -15.84 -9.70 -11.09
N LEU A 322 -16.46 -8.77 -10.37
CA LEU A 322 -17.08 -7.55 -10.90
C LEU A 322 -16.09 -6.66 -11.67
N HIS A 323 -14.83 -6.63 -11.24
CA HIS A 323 -13.76 -5.87 -11.87
C HIS A 323 -12.42 -6.61 -11.74
N ILE A 324 -11.35 -6.01 -12.27
CA ILE A 324 -9.98 -6.52 -12.04
C ILE A 324 -9.59 -6.35 -10.56
N ARG A 325 -8.78 -7.26 -10.02
CA ARG A 325 -8.13 -7.04 -8.73
C ARG A 325 -6.98 -6.05 -8.89
N GLU A 326 -6.64 -5.33 -7.82
CA GLU A 326 -5.47 -4.46 -7.85
C GLU A 326 -4.17 -5.24 -7.98
N GLY A 327 -4.11 -6.39 -7.32
CA GLY A 327 -2.94 -7.24 -7.29
C GLY A 327 -2.98 -8.20 -6.12
N ILE A 328 -1.81 -8.54 -5.61
CA ILE A 328 -1.64 -9.37 -4.43
C ILE A 328 -0.71 -8.71 -3.41
N VAL A 329 -0.93 -9.06 -2.15
CA VAL A 329 0.03 -8.92 -1.07
C VAL A 329 0.60 -10.30 -0.78
N MET A 330 1.93 -10.38 -0.64
CA MET A 330 2.68 -11.60 -0.46
C MET A 330 3.48 -11.48 0.83
N ARG A 331 3.42 -12.52 1.66
CA ARG A 331 4.26 -12.64 2.85
C ARG A 331 4.63 -14.10 3.11
N PRO A 332 5.73 -14.36 3.83
CA PRO A 332 6.02 -15.68 4.37
C PRO A 332 4.88 -16.13 5.31
N GLN A 333 4.62 -17.43 5.38
CA GLN A 333 3.60 -17.96 6.29
C GLN A 333 3.96 -17.74 7.77
N ILE A 334 5.25 -17.70 8.08
CA ILE A 334 5.80 -17.37 9.40
C ILE A 334 6.49 -16.02 9.32
N GLU A 335 6.13 -15.08 10.19
CA GLU A 335 6.69 -13.72 10.17
C GLU A 335 8.22 -13.73 10.29
N ARG A 336 8.88 -12.93 9.45
CA ARG A 336 10.34 -12.71 9.49
C ARG A 336 10.70 -11.31 9.02
N HIS A 337 11.95 -10.94 9.31
CA HIS A 337 12.52 -9.66 8.91
C HIS A 337 13.69 -9.86 7.93
N HIS A 338 13.89 -8.86 7.08
CA HIS A 338 15.03 -8.70 6.19
C HIS A 338 15.80 -7.42 6.58
N PRO A 339 17.15 -7.41 6.56
CA PRO A 339 17.95 -6.27 7.04
C PRO A 339 17.62 -4.94 6.35
N GLU A 340 17.34 -4.96 5.04
CA GLU A 340 17.08 -3.74 4.27
C GLU A 340 15.61 -3.34 4.22
N LEU A 341 14.70 -4.32 4.17
CA LEU A 341 13.26 -4.09 4.00
C LEU A 341 12.55 -3.89 5.35
N GLY A 342 13.05 -4.53 6.41
CA GLY A 342 12.31 -4.72 7.66
C GLY A 342 11.38 -5.93 7.57
N ARG A 343 10.12 -5.81 7.97
CA ARG A 343 9.13 -6.90 7.90
C ARG A 343 9.00 -7.40 6.46
N VAL A 344 9.08 -8.70 6.25
CA VAL A 344 8.95 -9.27 4.90
C VAL A 344 7.48 -9.38 4.52
N GLN A 345 7.00 -8.32 3.87
CA GLN A 345 5.70 -8.28 3.21
C GLN A 345 5.82 -7.36 1.99
N LEU A 346 5.39 -7.85 0.83
CA LEU A 346 5.54 -7.17 -0.45
C LEU A 346 4.22 -7.19 -1.23
N LYS A 347 4.04 -6.22 -2.12
CA LYS A 347 2.90 -6.20 -3.05
C LYS A 347 3.36 -6.40 -4.48
N SER A 348 2.53 -7.07 -5.27
CA SER A 348 2.66 -7.16 -6.72
C SER A 348 1.37 -6.65 -7.33
N VAL A 349 1.47 -5.60 -8.16
CA VAL A 349 0.31 -4.84 -8.67
C VAL A 349 0.08 -5.21 -10.13
N SER A 350 -1.19 -5.47 -10.47
CA SER A 350 -1.63 -5.82 -11.83
C SER A 350 -1.34 -4.69 -12.82
N GLU A 351 -0.78 -5.05 -13.97
CA GLU A 351 -0.62 -4.12 -15.09
C GLU A 351 -1.99 -3.56 -15.53
N ARG A 352 -3.02 -4.42 -15.58
CA ARG A 352 -4.38 -4.01 -15.96
C ARG A 352 -4.95 -2.99 -14.99
N TYR A 353 -4.67 -3.15 -13.70
CA TYR A 353 -5.07 -2.18 -12.68
C TYR A 353 -4.33 -0.85 -12.84
N LEU A 354 -3.02 -0.87 -13.07
CA LEU A 354 -2.20 0.33 -13.25
C LEU A 354 -2.62 1.16 -14.47
N LEU A 355 -3.06 0.48 -15.53
CA LEU A 355 -3.50 1.10 -16.79
C LEU A 355 -5.00 1.43 -16.83
N ARG A 356 -5.74 1.21 -15.73
CA ARG A 356 -7.19 1.45 -15.71
C ARG A 356 -7.51 2.93 -15.87
N LYS A 357 -8.57 3.22 -16.64
CA LYS A 357 -9.04 4.61 -16.87
C LYS A 357 -9.89 5.08 -15.70
N GLY A 358 -9.70 6.34 -15.30
CA GLY A 358 -10.54 6.99 -14.29
C GLY A 358 -10.38 6.51 -12.84
N GLY A 359 -9.36 5.71 -12.53
CA GLY A 359 -9.14 5.18 -11.18
C GLY A 359 -8.86 6.26 -10.12
N THR A 360 -9.33 6.03 -8.89
CA THR A 360 -9.08 6.87 -7.70
C THR A 360 -8.14 6.15 -6.73
N GLU A 361 -7.44 6.87 -5.84
CA GLU A 361 -6.49 6.29 -4.88
C GLU A 361 -6.42 7.08 -3.55
N HIS A 362 -7.57 7.48 -2.99
CA HIS A 362 -7.65 8.20 -1.70
C HIS A 362 -7.00 7.40 -0.55
N ASN A 363 -5.99 7.94 0.14
CA ASN A 363 -5.30 7.23 1.24
C ASN A 363 -5.46 7.94 2.57
#